data_AF-A0A2E7U2K2-F1
#
_entry.id   AF-A0A2E7U2K2-F1
#
_cell.length_a   1.000
_cell.length_b   1.000
_cell.length_c   1.000
_cell.angle_alpha   90.00
_cell.angle_beta   90.00
_cell.angle_gamma   90.00
#
_symmetry.space_group_name_H-M   'P 1'
#
loop_
_entity.id
_entity.type
_entity.pdbx_description
1 polymer ?
#
loop_
_entity_poly.entity_id
_entity_poly.type
_entity_poly.pdbx_seq_one_letter_code
_entity_poly.pdbx_strand_id
1 'polypeptide(L)'
;MFGPEINMLSTTLSDVSPAINIGFYHIEVEYDEITINLLNCPGGKIGGDVPSGDEVWIPGDISNIWIRYIRVLTDLARAGYPGCVGCAGPAAEIPWDEELSRHRLR
;
A
#
# COMPACT_ATOMS: atom_id res chain seq x y z
N MET A 1 -0.69 17.08 5.15
CA MET A 1 -0.10 16.95 6.51
C MET A 1 0.37 15.50 6.67
N PHE A 2 1.40 15.07 5.93
CA PHE A 2 1.78 13.64 5.85
C PHE A 2 3.29 13.37 5.80
N GLY A 3 4.13 14.39 5.58
CA GLY A 3 5.60 14.25 5.43
C GLY A 3 6.36 13.65 6.63
N PRO A 4 6.14 14.10 7.89
CA PRO A 4 6.85 13.53 9.03
C PRO A 4 6.41 12.09 9.38
N GLU A 5 5.24 11.64 8.93
CA GLU A 5 4.74 10.29 9.18
C GLU A 5 5.49 9.23 8.36
N ILE A 6 5.91 9.53 7.12
CA ILE A 6 6.57 8.56 6.24
C ILE A 6 7.94 8.12 6.78
N ASN A 7 8.77 9.05 7.22
CA ASN A 7 10.08 8.73 7.79
C ASN A 7 9.95 7.95 9.11
N MET A 8 8.97 8.32 9.94
CA MET A 8 8.67 7.57 11.15
C MET A 8 8.15 6.16 10.83
N LEU A 9 7.36 6.02 9.76
CA LEU A 9 6.87 4.73 9.30
C LEU A 9 7.99 3.80 8.86
N SER A 10 8.87 4.29 7.98
CA SER A 10 10.01 3.54 7.48
C SER A 10 10.92 3.07 8.61
N THR A 11 11.17 3.95 9.59
CA THR A 11 11.96 3.64 10.78
C THR A 11 11.27 2.56 11.62
N THR A 12 9.98 2.75 11.93
CA THR A 12 9.20 1.79 12.74
C THR A 12 9.13 0.42 12.07
N LEU A 13 8.89 0.35 10.77
CA LEU A 13 8.84 -0.92 10.03
C LEU A 13 10.20 -1.63 10.04
N SER A 14 11.29 -0.89 9.89
CA SER A 14 12.66 -1.43 9.93
C SER A 14 13.02 -1.99 11.32
N ASP A 15 12.61 -1.30 12.39
CA ASP A 15 12.83 -1.74 13.77
C ASP A 15 11.98 -2.96 14.14
N VAL A 16 10.74 -3.01 13.65
CA VAL A 16 9.77 -4.05 14.00
C VAL A 16 10.02 -5.34 13.21
N SER A 17 10.41 -5.27 11.94
CA SER A 17 10.73 -6.45 11.15
C SER A 17 11.81 -6.14 10.11
N PRO A 18 13.08 -6.45 10.39
CA PRO A 18 14.18 -6.29 9.44
C PRO A 18 14.00 -7.14 8.16
N ALA A 19 13.14 -8.16 8.22
CA ALA A 19 12.83 -9.05 7.11
C ALA A 19 11.77 -8.47 6.14
N ILE A 20 11.03 -7.44 6.55
CA ILE A 20 10.07 -6.77 5.67
C ILE A 20 10.84 -5.86 4.72
N ASN A 21 11.07 -6.36 3.50
CA ASN A 21 11.66 -5.60 2.42
C ASN A 21 10.55 -4.95 1.58
N ILE A 22 9.85 -3.96 2.15
CA ILE A 22 8.96 -3.11 1.35
C ILE A 22 9.81 -1.95 0.85
N GLY A 23 10.32 -2.08 -0.38
CA GLY A 23 11.02 -0.99 -1.05
C GLY A 23 10.03 0.11 -1.43
N PHE A 24 9.71 1.02 -0.51
CA PHE A 24 9.03 2.25 -0.88
C PHE A 24 10.02 3.14 -1.63
N TYR A 25 9.71 3.45 -2.88
CA TYR A 25 10.54 4.36 -3.67
C TYR A 25 10.10 5.80 -3.46
N HIS A 26 8.78 6.04 -3.55
CA HIS A 26 8.23 7.39 -3.47
C HIS A 26 6.77 7.37 -3.02
N ILE A 27 6.37 8.33 -2.18
CA ILE A 27 4.97 8.55 -1.79
C ILE A 27 4.66 10.03 -1.99
N GLU A 28 3.69 10.30 -2.86
CA GLU A 28 3.19 11.65 -3.17
C GLU A 28 1.81 11.80 -2.55
N VAL A 29 1.55 12.94 -1.92
CA VAL A 29 0.26 13.23 -1.31
C VAL A 29 -0.25 14.57 -1.81
N GLU A 30 -1.39 14.54 -2.47
CA GLU A 30 -2.15 15.70 -2.93
C GLU A 30 -3.39 15.91 -2.04
N TYR A 31 -4.31 16.77 -2.48
CA TYR A 31 -5.49 17.13 -1.69
C TYR A 31 -6.49 15.98 -1.53
N ASP A 32 -6.68 15.20 -2.59
CA ASP A 32 -7.65 14.12 -2.69
C ASP A 32 -7.05 12.81 -3.25
N GLU A 33 -5.73 12.76 -3.44
CA GLU A 33 -5.01 11.60 -3.96
C GLU A 33 -3.73 11.32 -3.14
N ILE A 34 -3.42 10.04 -2.95
CA ILE A 34 -2.11 9.56 -2.50
C ILE A 34 -1.57 8.57 -3.53
N THR A 35 -0.41 8.86 -4.09
CA THR A 35 0.30 7.97 -5.03
C THR A 35 1.47 7.30 -4.33
N ILE A 36 1.52 5.97 -4.37
CA ILE A 36 2.54 5.13 -3.74
C ILE A 36 3.31 4.40 -4.83
N ASN A 37 4.60 4.69 -4.97
CA ASN A 37 5.51 4.01 -5.88
C ASN A 37 6.39 3.02 -5.12
N LEU A 38 6.43 1.78 -5.60
CA LEU A 38 7.24 0.71 -5.03
C LEU A 38 8.48 0.45 -5.89
N LEU A 39 9.54 -0.06 -5.27
CA LEU A 39 10.77 -0.44 -5.94
C LEU A 39 10.48 -1.68 -6.80
N ASN A 40 10.74 -1.58 -8.11
CA ASN A 40 10.54 -2.65 -9.10
C ASN A 40 9.08 -3.08 -9.36
N CYS A 41 8.09 -2.33 -8.87
CA CYS A 41 6.66 -2.57 -9.14
C CYS A 41 5.92 -1.22 -9.33
N PRO A 42 4.82 -1.16 -10.11
CA PRO A 42 4.10 0.10 -10.38
C PRO A 42 3.55 0.80 -9.14
N GLY A 43 3.29 0.07 -8.06
CA GLY A 43 2.69 0.62 -6.84
C GLY A 43 1.17 0.79 -6.97
N GLY A 44 0.62 1.90 -6.49
CA GLY A 44 -0.82 2.15 -6.53
C GLY A 44 -1.25 3.54 -6.06
N LYS A 45 -2.53 3.85 -6.26
CA LYS A 45 -3.19 5.12 -5.95
C LYS A 45 -4.34 4.95 -4.96
N ILE A 46 -4.51 5.93 -4.07
CA ILE A 46 -5.62 6.04 -3.13
C ILE A 46 -6.33 7.36 -3.39
N GLY A 47 -7.64 7.33 -3.56
CA GLY A 47 -8.42 8.51 -3.92
C GLY A 47 -8.18 8.94 -5.37
N GLY A 48 -8.44 10.22 -5.66
CA GLY A 48 -8.31 10.80 -6.98
C GLY A 48 -9.20 10.17 -8.06
N ASP A 49 -8.88 10.51 -9.30
CA ASP A 49 -9.53 9.94 -10.47
C ASP A 49 -9.06 8.50 -10.74
N VAL A 50 -9.93 7.72 -11.38
CA VAL A 50 -9.63 6.35 -11.81
C VAL A 50 -8.38 6.35 -12.72
N PRO A 51 -7.31 5.63 -12.38
CA PRO A 51 -6.12 5.56 -13.21
C PRO A 51 -6.39 4.82 -14.53
N SER A 52 -5.63 5.13 -15.57
CA SER A 52 -5.81 4.50 -16.89
C SER A 52 -5.13 3.14 -17.05
N GLY A 53 -4.21 2.78 -16.14
CA GLY A 53 -3.48 1.51 -16.15
C GLY A 53 -3.99 0.48 -15.13
N ASP A 54 -3.23 -0.63 -15.04
CA ASP A 54 -3.45 -1.76 -14.13
C ASP A 54 -2.87 -1.54 -12.72
N GLU A 55 -2.51 -0.30 -12.39
CA GLU A 55 -2.06 0.07 -11.06
C GLU A 55 -3.20 -0.07 -10.04
N VAL A 56 -2.86 -0.54 -8.83
CA VAL A 56 -3.84 -0.73 -7.76
C VAL A 56 -4.52 0.60 -7.46
N TRP A 57 -5.85 0.65 -7.53
CA TRP A 57 -6.61 1.86 -7.19
C TRP A 57 -7.62 1.60 -6.06
N ILE A 58 -7.59 2.48 -5.06
CA ILE A 58 -8.52 2.42 -3.92
C ILE A 58 -9.33 3.73 -3.88
N PRO A 59 -10.61 3.73 -4.30
CA PRO A 59 -11.44 4.92 -4.23
C PRO A 59 -11.85 5.25 -2.80
N GLY A 60 -12.01 6.54 -2.50
CA GLY A 60 -12.63 7.02 -1.27
C GLY A 60 -11.84 8.11 -0.56
N ASP A 61 -12.17 8.33 0.71
CA ASP A 61 -11.53 9.34 1.54
C ASP A 61 -10.08 8.96 1.87
N ILE A 62 -9.14 9.74 1.35
CA ILE A 62 -7.71 9.48 1.47
C ILE A 62 -7.26 9.39 2.93
N SER A 63 -7.84 10.19 3.84
CA SER A 63 -7.42 10.22 5.24
C SER A 63 -7.76 8.92 5.96
N ASN A 64 -9.00 8.45 5.82
CA ASN A 64 -9.44 7.20 6.43
C ASN A 64 -8.72 5.98 5.84
N ILE A 65 -8.52 5.96 4.51
CA ILE A 65 -7.82 4.85 3.86
C ILE A 65 -6.35 4.85 4.27
N TRP A 66 -5.70 6.00 4.31
CA TRP A 66 -4.30 6.14 4.73
C TRP A 66 -4.07 5.64 6.16
N ILE A 67 -4.91 6.07 7.11
CA ILE A 67 -4.84 5.59 8.50
C ILE A 67 -4.98 4.07 8.57
N ARG A 68 -5.92 3.50 7.81
CA ARG A 68 -6.13 2.05 7.75
C ARG A 68 -4.93 1.34 7.12
N TYR A 69 -4.38 1.87 6.04
CA TYR A 69 -3.23 1.34 5.33
C TYR A 69 -2.01 1.25 6.25
N ILE A 70 -1.68 2.34 6.93
CA ILE A 70 -0.60 2.41 7.91
C ILE A 70 -0.80 1.41 9.06
N ARG A 71 -2.02 1.33 9.59
CA ARG A 71 -2.34 0.38 10.67
C ARG A 71 -2.12 -1.07 10.23
N VAL A 72 -2.66 -1.46 9.07
CA VAL A 72 -2.52 -2.83 8.54
C VAL A 72 -1.05 -3.16 8.29
N LEU A 73 -0.30 -2.26 7.65
CA LEU A 73 1.15 -2.45 7.44
C LEU A 73 1.89 -2.66 8.76
N THR A 74 1.60 -1.84 9.77
CA THR A 74 2.24 -1.91 11.09
C THR A 74 1.86 -3.21 11.82
N ASP A 75 0.60 -3.63 11.74
CA ASP A 75 0.12 -4.87 12.38
C ASP A 75 0.78 -6.11 11.75
N LEU A 76 0.88 -6.13 10.41
CA LEU A 76 1.60 -7.19 9.69
C LEU A 76 3.08 -7.21 10.08
N ALA A 77 3.72 -6.04 10.18
CA ALA A 77 5.09 -5.94 10.63
C ALA A 77 5.28 -6.47 12.04
N ARG A 78 4.42 -6.08 12.98
CA ARG A 78 4.46 -6.53 14.38
C ARG A 78 4.20 -8.02 14.55
N ALA A 79 3.39 -8.61 13.68
CA ALA A 79 3.19 -10.04 13.65
C ALA A 79 4.42 -10.81 13.13
N GLY A 80 5.48 -10.11 12.72
CA GLY A 80 6.68 -10.70 12.11
C GLY A 80 6.38 -11.26 10.72
N TYR A 81 5.31 -10.81 10.06
CA TYR A 81 4.93 -11.30 8.75
C TYR A 81 6.01 -10.91 7.73
N PRO A 82 6.79 -11.86 7.19
CA PRO A 82 8.01 -11.52 6.46
C PRO A 82 7.74 -11.17 4.99
N GLY A 83 6.47 -11.09 4.58
CA GLY A 83 6.13 -10.90 3.16
C GLY A 83 6.40 -12.14 2.30
N CYS A 84 6.47 -13.34 2.89
CA CYS A 84 6.76 -14.58 2.16
C CYS A 84 5.67 -14.93 1.15
N VAL A 85 6.10 -15.39 -0.04
CA VAL A 85 5.24 -16.05 -1.02
C VAL A 85 4.56 -17.24 -0.35
N GLY A 86 3.23 -17.31 -0.43
CA GLY A 86 2.40 -18.39 0.13
C GLY A 86 1.87 -18.16 1.55
N CYS A 87 2.28 -17.09 2.24
CA CYS A 87 1.88 -16.84 3.62
C CYS A 87 0.60 -16.00 3.77
N ALA A 88 0.21 -15.25 2.74
CA ALA A 88 -0.99 -14.40 2.72
C ALA A 88 -2.20 -15.13 2.09
N GLY A 89 -2.05 -16.43 1.85
CA GLY A 89 -3.08 -17.28 1.25
C GLY A 89 -3.23 -17.09 -0.27
N PRO A 90 -4.20 -17.78 -0.89
CA PRO A 90 -4.35 -17.82 -2.34
C PRO A 90 -4.51 -16.45 -3.00
N ALA A 91 -5.07 -15.47 -2.27
CA ALA A 91 -5.26 -14.11 -2.77
C ALA A 91 -3.95 -13.34 -2.99
N ALA A 92 -2.84 -13.75 -2.37
CA ALA A 92 -1.53 -13.15 -2.57
C ALA A 92 -0.65 -13.93 -3.56
N GLU A 93 -1.12 -15.08 -4.04
CA GLU A 93 -0.42 -15.92 -5.03
C GLU A 93 -0.88 -15.63 -6.46
N ILE A 94 -2.08 -15.07 -6.61
CA ILE A 94 -2.66 -14.70 -7.91
C ILE A 94 -2.25 -13.26 -8.24
N PRO A 95 -1.85 -12.96 -9.49
CA PRO A 95 -1.62 -11.59 -9.94
C PRO A 95 -2.83 -10.71 -9.66
N TRP A 96 -2.57 -9.45 -9.28
CA TRP A 96 -3.63 -8.48 -9.11
C TRP A 96 -4.34 -8.23 -10.45
N ASP A 97 -5.68 -8.25 -10.43
CA ASP A 97 -6.55 -7.96 -11.56
C ASP A 97 -7.35 -6.68 -11.23
N GLU A 98 -6.82 -5.56 -11.71
CA GLU A 98 -7.37 -4.24 -11.42
C GLU A 98 -8.74 -4.04 -12.09
N GLU A 99 -8.96 -4.58 -13.29
CA GLU A 99 -10.25 -4.52 -13.99
C GLU A 99 -11.33 -5.24 -13.17
N LEU A 100 -11.05 -6.47 -12.71
CA LEU A 100 -11.95 -7.24 -11.86
C LEU A 100 -12.21 -6.53 -10.52
N SER A 101 -11.18 -5.92 -9.93
CA SER A 101 -11.33 -5.11 -8.71
C SER A 101 -12.31 -3.96 -8.91
N ARG A 102 -12.13 -3.18 -9.99
CA ARG A 102 -13.02 -2.06 -10.35
C ARG A 102 -14.45 -2.51 -10.61
N HIS A 103 -14.64 -3.66 -11.24
CA HIS A 103 -15.97 -4.23 -11.44
C HIS A 103 -16.68 -4.58 -10.13
N ARG A 104 -15.96 -4.98 -9.09
CA ARG A 104 -16.52 -5.30 -7.76
C ARG A 104 -16.86 -4.06 -6.93
N LEU A 105 -16.27 -2.91 -7.26
CA LEU A 105 -16.47 -1.65 -6.57
C LEU A 105 -17.65 -0.83 -7.14
N ARG A 106 -18.23 -1.26 -8.27
CA ARG A 106 -19.45 -0.70 -8.86
C ARG A 106 -20.70 -1.28 -8.21
#